data_AF-F4MWC4-F1
#
_entry.id   AF-F4MWC4-F1
#
_cell.length_a   1.000
_cell.length_b   1.000
_cell.length_c   1.000
_cell.angle_alpha   90.00
_cell.angle_beta   90.00
_cell.angle_gamma   90.00
#
_symmetry.space_group_name_H-M   'P 1'
#
loop_
_entity.id
_entity.type
_entity.pdbx_description
1 polymer ?
#
loop_
_entity_poly.entity_id
_entity_poly.type
_entity_poly.pdbx_seq_one_letter_code
_entity_poly.pdbx_strand_id
1 'polypeptide(L)' 'MRASGVIKDEDPSVAGLNMALELPHKMTTSPYFDDPQIVSLFGDAIQYIDYGQKTVQETAEYFNKQGDRILKRAMR' A
#
# COMPACT_ATOMS: atom_id res chain seq x y z
N MET A 1 -18.65 9.54 -29.14
CA MET A 1 -18.76 10.23 -27.83
C MET A 1 -17.95 11.52 -27.80
N ARG A 2 -16.60 11.50 -27.87
CA ARG A 2 -15.81 12.73 -28.03
C ARG A 2 -15.97 13.35 -29.44
N ALA A 3 -15.83 12.54 -30.48
CA ALA A 3 -16.00 12.97 -31.88
C ALA A 3 -17.43 13.40 -32.26
N SER A 4 -18.44 13.10 -31.43
CA SER A 4 -19.83 13.51 -31.64
C SER A 4 -20.21 14.79 -30.89
N GLY A 5 -19.24 15.48 -30.25
CA GLY A 5 -19.44 16.75 -29.54
C GLY A 5 -20.15 16.65 -28.18
N VAL A 6 -20.38 15.44 -27.69
CA VAL A 6 -21.15 15.18 -26.45
C VAL A 6 -20.27 15.28 -25.19
N ILE A 7 -18.96 15.09 -25.33
CA ILE A 7 -17.98 15.26 -24.25
C ILE A 7 -17.05 16.38 -24.69
N LYS A 8 -17.10 17.51 -23.98
CA LYS A 8 -16.20 18.66 -24.17
C LYS A 8 -15.15 18.65 -23.07
N ASP A 9 -13.90 18.87 -23.44
CA ASP A 9 -12.79 18.78 -22.47
C ASP A 9 -12.81 19.99 -21.50
N GLU A 10 -13.43 21.09 -21.91
CA GLU A 10 -13.59 22.30 -21.09
C GLU A 10 -14.75 22.22 -20.07
N ASP A 11 -15.64 21.22 -20.19
CA ASP A 11 -16.74 21.07 -19.23
C ASP A 11 -16.15 20.81 -17.84
N PRO A 12 -16.56 21.54 -16.79
CA PRO A 12 -15.94 21.44 -15.46
C PRO A 12 -15.87 20.02 -14.88
N SER A 13 -16.87 19.18 -15.18
CA SER A 13 -16.90 17.78 -14.77
C SER A 13 -15.86 16.92 -15.50
N VAL A 14 -15.60 17.21 -16.78
CA VAL A 14 -14.59 16.50 -17.59
C VAL A 14 -13.19 16.97 -17.20
N ALA A 15 -13.00 18.28 -17.06
CA ALA A 15 -11.75 18.87 -16.59
C ALA A 15 -11.36 18.36 -15.19
N GLY A 16 -12.31 18.31 -14.25
CA GLY A 16 -12.08 17.78 -12.90
C GLY A 16 -11.74 16.29 -12.88
N LEU A 17 -12.42 15.48 -13.70
CA LEU A 17 -12.10 14.05 -13.85
C LEU A 17 -10.71 13.84 -14.44
N ASN A 18 -10.35 14.60 -15.48
CA ASN A 18 -9.02 14.53 -16.09
C ASN A 18 -7.93 14.92 -15.09
N MET A 19 -8.13 15.99 -14.31
CA MET A 19 -7.20 16.41 -13.26
C MET A 19 -7.03 15.32 -12.18
N ALA A 20 -8.10 14.62 -11.80
CA ALA A 20 -8.03 13.50 -10.87
C ALA A 20 -7.26 12.30 -11.43
N LEU A 21 -7.35 12.05 -12.74
CA LEU A 21 -6.61 11.00 -13.44
C LEU A 21 -5.12 11.36 -13.64
N GLU A 22 -4.77 12.64 -13.69
CA GLU A 22 -3.36 13.08 -13.73
C GLU A 22 -2.64 12.85 -12.40
N LEU A 23 -3.36 12.80 -11.28
CA LEU A 23 -2.78 12.46 -9.98
C LEU A 23 -2.23 11.02 -10.00
N PRO A 24 -1.19 10.70 -9.20
CA PRO A 24 -0.71 9.32 -9.05
C PRO A 24 -1.81 8.39 -8.51
N HIS A 25 -2.52 7.75 -9.44
CA HIS A 25 -3.67 6.88 -9.16
C HIS A 25 -3.30 5.40 -9.31
N LYS A 26 -2.19 5.10 -9.98
CA LYS A 26 -1.60 3.76 -10.03
C LYS A 26 -0.68 3.56 -8.84
N MET A 27 -1.24 3.24 -7.68
CA MET A 27 -0.45 2.61 -6.62
C MET A 27 -0.26 1.15 -7.02
N THR A 28 0.95 0.80 -7.48
CA THR A 28 1.35 -0.61 -7.55
C THR A 28 1.44 -1.10 -6.11
N THR A 29 0.40 -1.75 -5.62
CA THR A 29 0.48 -2.51 -4.38
C THR A 29 1.59 -3.53 -4.57
N SER A 30 2.52 -3.60 -3.61
CA SER A 30 3.55 -4.63 -3.64
C SER A 30 2.85 -6.00 -3.62
N PRO A 31 3.16 -6.92 -4.55
CA PRO A 31 2.57 -8.25 -4.56
C PRO A 31 2.94 -9.05 -3.30
N TYR A 32 3.90 -8.56 -2.51
CA TYR A 32 4.37 -9.18 -1.28
C TYR A 32 3.55 -8.78 -0.05
N PHE A 33 2.66 -7.79 -0.13
CA PHE A 33 1.80 -7.44 1.01
C PHE A 33 0.82 -8.56 1.38
N ASP A 34 0.42 -9.36 0.40
CA ASP A 34 -0.45 -10.53 0.58
C ASP A 34 0.36 -11.80 0.92
N ASP A 35 1.68 -11.71 1.09
CA ASP A 35 2.49 -12.85 1.53
C ASP A 35 2.05 -13.29 2.94
N PRO A 36 1.68 -14.58 3.14
CA PRO A 36 1.20 -15.06 4.43
C PRO A 36 2.16 -14.80 5.60
N GLN A 37 3.47 -14.77 5.35
CA GLN A 37 4.46 -14.47 6.39
C GLN A 37 4.48 -12.98 6.75
N ILE A 38 4.25 -12.08 5.78
CA ILE A 38 4.11 -10.64 6.06
C ILE A 38 2.83 -10.39 6.87
N VAL A 39 1.71 -11.02 6.49
CA VAL A 39 0.44 -10.91 7.22
C VAL A 39 0.59 -11.43 8.65
N SER A 40 1.24 -12.59 8.84
CA SER A 40 1.52 -13.12 10.19
C SER A 40 2.39 -12.18 11.01
N LEU A 41 3.41 -11.58 10.38
CA LEU A 41 4.32 -10.66 11.06
C LEU A 41 3.60 -9.41 11.59
N PHE A 42 2.59 -8.90 10.88
CA PHE A 42 1.72 -7.83 11.39
C PHE A 42 0.94 -8.26 12.64
N GLY A 43 0.35 -9.46 12.62
CA GLY A 43 -0.34 -10.02 13.78
C GLY A 43 0.57 -10.15 14.99
N ASP A 44 1.77 -10.70 14.80
CA ASP A 44 2.76 -10.87 15.86
C ASP A 44 3.20 -9.51 16.45
N ALA A 45 3.43 -8.51 15.59
CA ALA A 45 3.83 -7.17 16.03
C ALA A 45 2.76 -6.51 16.92
N ILE A 46 1.48 -6.62 16.53
CA ILE A 46 0.36 -6.12 17.33
C ILE A 46 0.32 -6.86 18.68
N GLN A 47 0.39 -8.20 18.68
CA GLN A 47 0.38 -8.98 19.91
C GLN A 47 1.55 -8.64 20.85
N TYR A 48 2.75 -8.41 20.30
CA TYR A 48 3.91 -8.02 21.11
C TYR A 48 3.69 -6.70 21.84
N ILE A 49 3.03 -5.73 21.19
CA ILE A 49 2.68 -4.45 21.80
C ILE A 49 1.55 -4.65 22.82
N ASP A 50 0.46 -5.30 22.43
CA ASP A 50 -0.75 -5.45 23.25
C ASP A 50 -0.49 -6.20 24.55
N TYR A 51 0.34 -7.23 24.50
CA TYR A 51 0.69 -8.04 25.67
C TYR A 51 1.91 -7.51 26.43
N GLY A 52 2.45 -6.35 26.03
CA GLY A 52 3.60 -5.73 26.69
C GLY A 52 4.87 -6.58 26.63
N GLN A 53 4.96 -7.51 25.67
CA GLN A 53 6.13 -8.38 25.48
C GLN A 53 7.32 -7.62 24.88
N LYS A 54 7.04 -6.54 24.14
CA LYS A 54 8.02 -5.61 23.57
C LYS A 54 7.50 -4.18 23.67
N THR A 55 8.41 -3.24 23.83
CA THR A 55 8.08 -1.83 23.59
C THR A 55 7.75 -1.59 22.13
N VAL A 56 7.04 -0.49 21.83
CA VAL A 56 6.74 -0.08 20.45
C VAL A 56 8.01 -0.01 19.58
N GLN A 57 9.10 0.51 20.16
CA GLN A 57 10.36 0.67 19.46
C GLN A 57 11.03 -0.68 19.15
N GLU A 58 11.07 -1.60 20.13
CA GLU A 58 11.59 -2.95 19.92
C GLU A 58 10.74 -3.74 18.91
N THR A 59 9.42 -3.56 18.93
CA THR A 59 8.51 -4.14 17.93
C THR A 59 8.79 -3.60 16.54
N ALA A 60 8.99 -2.28 16.39
CA ALA A 60 9.32 -1.67 15.10
C ALA A 60 10.65 -2.19 14.54
N GLU A 61 11.68 -2.34 15.38
CA GLU A 61 12.95 -2.94 14.96
C GLU A 61 12.81 -4.41 14.57
N TYR A 62 12.04 -5.17 15.36
CA TYR A 62 11.75 -6.58 15.07
C TYR A 62 11.02 -6.72 13.73
N PHE A 63 9.95 -5.95 13.53
CA PHE A 63 9.14 -5.96 12.32
C PHE A 63 10.00 -5.65 11.09
N ASN A 64 10.82 -4.59 11.14
CA ASN A 64 11.73 -4.26 10.03
C ASN A 64 12.70 -5.42 9.72
N LYS A 65 13.37 -5.98 10.73
CA LYS A 65 14.34 -7.08 10.54
C LYS A 65 13.69 -8.32 9.94
N GLN A 66 12.49 -8.71 10.41
CA GLN A 66 11.80 -9.89 9.90
C GLN A 66 11.21 -9.64 8.51
N GLY A 67 10.60 -8.48 8.29
CA GLY A 67 10.02 -8.06 7.01
C GLY A 67 11.07 -8.07 5.90
N ASP A 68 12.23 -7.46 6.15
CA ASP A 68 13.38 -7.48 5.23
C ASP A 68 13.78 -8.90 4.81
N ARG A 69 13.80 -9.84 5.77
CA ARG A 69 14.17 -11.24 5.51
C ARG A 69 13.13 -11.95 4.65
N ILE A 70 11.84 -11.71 4.90
CA ILE A 70 10.74 -12.28 4.13
C ILE A 70 10.78 -11.73 2.70
N LEU A 71 10.87 -10.42 2.54
CA LEU A 71 10.94 -9.75 1.23
C LEU A 71 12.16 -10.22 0.43
N LYS A 72 13.35 -10.31 1.03
CA LYS A 72 14.55 -10.84 0.37
C LYS A 72 14.40 -12.28 -0.11
N ARG A 73 13.52 -13.08 0.49
CA ARG A 73 13.22 -14.45 0.04
C ARG A 73 12.18 -14.45 -1.08
N ALA A 74 11.15 -13.63 -0.98
CA ALA A 74 10.06 -13.55 -1.95
C ALA A 74 10.47 -12.86 -3.27
N MET A 75 11.49 -12.00 -3.24
CA MET A 75 12.05 -11.32 -4.41
C MET A 75 13.14 -12.11 -5.16
N ARG A 76 13.52 -13.29 -4.67
CA ARG A 76 14.45 -14.19 -5.39
C ARG A 76 13.71 -14.95 -6.47
#